data_AF-A0A524JZL4-F1
#
_entry.id   AF-A0A524JZL4-F1
#
_cell.length_a   1.000
_cell.length_b   1.000
_cell.length_c   1.000
_cell.angle_alpha   90.00
_cell.angle_beta   90.00
_cell.angle_gamma   90.00
#
_symmetry.space_group_name_H-M   'P 1'
#
loop_
_entity.id
_entity.type
_entity.pdbx_description
1 polymer ?
#
loop_
_entity_poly.entity_id
_entity_poly.type
_entity_poly.pdbx_seq_one_letter_code
_entity_poly.pdbx_strand_id
1 'polypeptide(L)'
;MTSSSQEKRDLIAQWAFDARPILGRFHIWLENVEVTWVRGEPAKEFTREISFMEGSMERLFAVTGAVTALGTRLFGRYGAGKGLDKDGLNRAKKEADAISAYAMSESLWYLSRQLPENHAIMVCVGEGLMPKAGESPEMGSNPQLGFGRVYARPAVARWLDRKVVRLLNRKDYSWDEFYRDIKTAGITIWGAAIDTLENTSRFSKGAETGAMTVLHLFDQPLAITRPYEGYMGNLFLPRQVADRAAEESILISFRTPRQQVMQAIRKTYPDITPERVHIWTLGGKSREMRIGDLWREWTDLGAHIVEEGFPLPTGIPAFTESGTYAPTYHIGPYEQDGARHLFLCDGYAASAEAIQAASLAPMLGLAAYISTFTSTFEVPYHRERLVMGLDPQAGDFTARLGQVLGRDVDAATAARFRAMIEDASQAGIPVHKPSVEADDFFPEKKWDVLAVSGYMCPDPYSGAPGVEEVEPGLYRVTVRLAGSRGDKRITFTLRLGETLEQSWLVFNPLLNRFMGGEDYEHRPVRISDSGRIRNELQTLCSEALEFPEQDHIRVHFERIPPEVISPAYQVKLLEILRWYKKHHPLWFAWLDIAAPTGK
;
A
#
# COMPACT_ATOMS: atom_id res chain seq x y z
N MET A 1 8.74 14.32 -41.98
CA MET A 1 7.80 14.56 -40.87
C MET A 1 6.86 13.37 -40.83
N THR A 2 6.90 12.58 -39.75
CA THR A 2 5.93 11.51 -39.49
C THR A 2 4.55 12.13 -39.30
N SER A 3 3.50 11.50 -39.85
CA SER A 3 2.13 11.97 -39.62
C SER A 3 1.72 11.71 -38.16
N SER A 4 0.84 12.55 -37.59
CA SER A 4 0.33 12.36 -36.22
C SER A 4 -0.26 10.96 -35.98
N SER A 5 -0.85 10.35 -37.01
CA SER A 5 -1.33 8.96 -36.97
C SER A 5 -0.20 7.94 -36.84
N GLN A 6 0.91 8.11 -37.57
CA GLN A 6 2.08 7.23 -37.44
C GLN A 6 2.71 7.36 -36.06
N GLU A 7 2.87 8.57 -35.54
CA GLU A 7 3.43 8.78 -34.19
C GLU A 7 2.59 8.11 -33.10
N LYS A 8 1.26 8.16 -33.21
CA LYS A 8 0.37 7.45 -32.29
C LYS A 8 0.53 5.93 -32.38
N ARG A 9 0.67 5.38 -33.59
CA ARG A 9 0.90 3.93 -33.79
C ARG A 9 2.24 3.49 -33.21
N ASP A 10 3.29 4.27 -33.42
CA ASP A 10 4.63 3.99 -32.89
C ASP A 10 4.64 4.04 -31.36
N LEU A 11 3.93 5.01 -30.77
CA LEU A 11 3.71 5.09 -29.32
C LEU A 11 3.06 3.81 -28.77
N ILE A 12 1.93 3.41 -29.34
CA ILE A 12 1.19 2.20 -28.91
C ILE A 12 2.07 0.96 -29.06
N ALA A 13 2.78 0.82 -30.19
CA ALA A 13 3.64 -0.32 -30.46
C ALA A 13 4.77 -0.44 -29.44
N GLN A 14 5.42 0.68 -29.10
CA GLN A 14 6.51 0.69 -28.11
C GLN A 14 5.99 0.36 -26.71
N TRP A 15 4.85 0.92 -26.29
CA TRP A 15 4.22 0.56 -25.02
C TRP A 15 3.84 -0.92 -24.94
N ALA A 16 3.25 -1.48 -26.01
CA ALA A 16 2.89 -2.89 -26.07
C ALA A 16 4.13 -3.79 -26.02
N PHE A 17 5.23 -3.39 -26.67
CA PHE A 17 6.49 -4.12 -26.64
C PHE A 17 7.08 -4.17 -25.23
N ASP A 18 7.22 -3.02 -24.57
CA ASP A 18 7.82 -2.94 -23.24
C ASP A 18 6.98 -3.62 -22.17
N ALA A 19 5.65 -3.45 -22.23
CA ALA A 19 4.73 -4.02 -21.25
C ALA A 19 4.27 -5.46 -21.55
N ARG A 20 4.78 -6.08 -22.63
CA ARG A 20 4.41 -7.43 -23.07
C ARG A 20 4.45 -8.48 -21.96
N PRO A 21 5.43 -8.51 -21.02
CA PRO A 21 5.46 -9.51 -19.96
C PRO A 21 4.19 -9.52 -19.10
N ILE A 22 3.62 -8.35 -18.80
CA ILE A 22 2.43 -8.21 -17.96
C ILE A 22 1.17 -8.41 -18.79
N LEU A 23 1.07 -7.73 -19.94
CA LEU A 23 -0.07 -7.84 -20.85
C LEU A 23 -0.32 -9.30 -21.28
N GLY A 24 0.75 -10.01 -21.65
CA GLY A 24 0.67 -11.42 -22.03
C GLY A 24 0.30 -12.34 -20.87
N ARG A 25 0.68 -12.02 -19.63
CA ARG A 25 0.28 -12.80 -18.45
C ARG A 25 -1.22 -12.70 -18.19
N PHE A 26 -1.81 -11.52 -18.38
CA PHE A 26 -3.23 -11.30 -18.11
C PHE A 26 -4.12 -11.44 -19.34
N HIS A 27 -3.56 -11.87 -20.47
CA HIS A 27 -4.27 -12.03 -21.74
C HIS A 27 -4.97 -10.72 -22.13
N ILE A 28 -4.24 -9.60 -22.06
CA ILE A 28 -4.74 -8.26 -22.37
C ILE A 28 -4.04 -7.72 -23.62
N TRP A 29 -4.83 -7.09 -24.49
CA TRP A 29 -4.32 -6.36 -25.65
C TRP A 29 -4.36 -4.85 -25.40
N LEU A 30 -3.28 -4.16 -25.73
CA LEU A 30 -3.21 -2.70 -25.67
C LEU A 30 -3.71 -2.10 -26.98
N GLU A 31 -4.86 -1.43 -26.95
CA GLU A 31 -5.49 -0.80 -28.12
C GLU A 31 -5.09 0.66 -28.27
N ASN A 32 -4.90 1.36 -27.16
CA ASN A 32 -4.49 2.76 -27.14
C ASN A 32 -3.81 3.14 -25.83
N VAL A 33 -2.99 4.18 -25.87
CA VAL A 33 -2.38 4.81 -24.70
C VAL A 33 -2.35 6.32 -24.88
N GLU A 34 -2.82 7.04 -23.87
CA GLU A 34 -2.82 8.51 -23.81
C GLU A 34 -1.99 8.93 -22.59
N VAL A 35 -1.00 9.81 -22.78
CA VAL A 35 -0.12 10.31 -21.71
C VAL A 35 -0.32 11.81 -21.56
N THR A 36 -0.63 12.26 -20.34
CA THR A 36 -0.78 13.67 -19.99
C THR A 36 0.15 14.00 -18.83
N TRP A 37 0.95 15.05 -18.97
CA TRP A 37 1.78 15.56 -17.88
C TRP A 37 0.89 16.35 -16.91
N VAL A 38 0.93 15.99 -15.63
CA VAL A 38 0.20 16.68 -14.55
C VAL A 38 1.10 17.70 -13.87
N ARG A 39 2.40 17.40 -13.77
CA ARG A 39 3.42 18.26 -13.15
C ARG A 39 4.77 18.04 -13.84
N GLY A 40 5.59 19.08 -13.86
CA GLY A 40 6.90 19.08 -14.50
C GLY A 40 6.82 19.55 -15.95
N GLU A 41 7.98 19.63 -16.60
CA GLU A 41 8.06 20.08 -17.99
C GLU A 41 7.65 18.93 -18.93
N PRO A 42 6.62 19.13 -19.78
CA PRO A 42 6.22 18.13 -20.75
C PRO A 42 7.38 17.77 -21.67
N ALA A 43 7.68 16.48 -21.74
CA ALA A 43 8.63 15.92 -22.69
C ALA A 43 7.92 14.94 -23.63
N LYS A 44 8.52 14.73 -24.82
CA LYS A 44 8.07 13.68 -25.74
C LYS A 44 8.24 12.32 -25.04
N GLU A 45 7.27 11.44 -25.22
CA GLU A 45 7.38 10.10 -24.63
C GLU A 45 8.64 9.41 -25.16
N PHE A 46 9.31 8.64 -24.29
CA PHE A 46 10.62 8.00 -24.52
C PHE A 46 11.85 8.92 -24.54
N THR A 47 11.72 10.22 -24.25
CA THR A 47 12.89 11.12 -24.21
C THR A 47 13.27 11.60 -22.81
N ARG A 48 12.46 11.29 -21.79
CA ARG A 48 12.69 11.71 -20.40
C ARG A 48 11.97 10.80 -19.42
N GLU A 49 12.69 10.43 -18.37
CA GLU A 49 12.22 9.67 -17.21
C GLU A 49 11.83 10.63 -16.07
N ILE A 50 10.86 10.22 -15.25
CA ILE A 50 10.39 10.98 -14.08
C ILE A 50 10.95 10.46 -12.75
N SER A 51 11.51 9.24 -12.72
CA SER A 51 12.10 8.61 -11.52
C SER A 51 13.47 7.99 -11.80
N PHE A 52 14.20 7.54 -10.78
CA PHE A 52 15.51 6.85 -10.89
C PHE A 52 15.58 5.63 -11.84
N MET A 53 14.46 5.21 -12.43
CA MET A 53 14.34 4.03 -13.27
C MET A 53 14.49 4.37 -14.76
N GLU A 54 14.86 3.38 -15.57
CA GLU A 54 14.78 3.51 -17.03
C GLU A 54 13.32 3.55 -17.50
N GLY A 55 13.07 4.21 -18.64
CA GLY A 55 11.71 4.42 -19.13
C GLY A 55 10.91 3.12 -19.35
N SER A 56 11.53 2.03 -19.81
CA SER A 56 10.83 0.73 -19.99
C SER A 56 10.30 0.18 -18.66
N MET A 57 11.05 0.39 -17.58
CA MET A 57 10.64 -0.01 -16.24
C MET A 57 9.50 0.87 -15.73
N GLU A 58 9.54 2.20 -15.91
CA GLU A 58 8.40 3.08 -15.58
C GLU A 58 7.11 2.61 -16.27
N ARG A 59 7.20 2.19 -17.54
CA ARG A 59 6.05 1.67 -18.30
C ARG A 59 5.52 0.34 -17.76
N LEU A 60 6.39 -0.58 -17.36
CA LEU A 60 5.99 -1.83 -16.71
C LEU A 60 5.25 -1.57 -15.39
N PHE A 61 5.72 -0.60 -14.59
CA PHE A 61 5.04 -0.22 -13.36
C PHE A 61 3.71 0.50 -13.62
N ALA A 62 3.61 1.34 -14.66
CA ALA A 62 2.33 1.91 -15.08
C ALA A 62 1.31 0.82 -15.45
N VAL A 63 1.71 -0.16 -16.26
CA VAL A 63 0.82 -1.28 -16.64
C VAL A 63 0.50 -2.19 -15.46
N THR A 64 1.41 -2.35 -14.50
CA THR A 64 1.13 -3.03 -13.23
C THR A 64 -0.03 -2.36 -12.48
N GLY A 65 0.00 -1.03 -12.35
CA GLY A 65 -1.10 -0.27 -11.76
C GLY A 65 -2.41 -0.41 -12.54
N ALA A 66 -2.33 -0.37 -13.88
CA ALA A 66 -3.51 -0.46 -14.75
C ALA A 66 -4.18 -1.84 -14.66
N VAL A 67 -3.41 -2.91 -14.78
CA VAL A 67 -3.92 -4.28 -14.72
C VAL A 67 -4.46 -4.62 -13.34
N THR A 68 -3.82 -4.12 -12.27
CA THR A 68 -4.34 -4.28 -10.91
C THR A 68 -5.68 -3.57 -10.72
N ALA A 69 -5.80 -2.32 -11.17
CA ALA A 69 -7.06 -1.58 -11.10
C ALA A 69 -8.17 -2.25 -11.93
N LEU A 70 -7.87 -2.65 -13.17
CA LEU A 70 -8.81 -3.35 -14.05
C LEU A 70 -9.29 -4.68 -13.44
N GLY A 71 -8.33 -5.53 -13.04
CA GLY A 71 -8.61 -6.84 -12.47
C GLY A 71 -9.43 -6.75 -11.20
N THR A 72 -9.08 -5.82 -10.30
CA THR A 72 -9.83 -5.61 -9.07
C THR A 72 -11.23 -5.09 -9.35
N ARG A 73 -11.39 -4.10 -10.25
CA ARG A 73 -12.71 -3.56 -10.60
C ARG A 73 -13.65 -4.65 -11.12
N LEU A 74 -13.16 -5.48 -12.05
CA LEU A 74 -13.99 -6.47 -12.73
C LEU A 74 -14.22 -7.72 -11.89
N PHE A 75 -13.19 -8.19 -11.19
CA PHE A 75 -13.19 -9.53 -10.57
C PHE A 75 -13.12 -9.50 -9.05
N GLY A 76 -12.87 -8.34 -8.42
CA GLY A 76 -12.87 -8.14 -6.97
C GLY A 76 -14.26 -8.04 -6.34
N ARG A 77 -15.34 -8.33 -7.08
CA ARG A 77 -16.74 -8.28 -6.61
C ARG A 77 -17.16 -6.90 -6.04
N TYR A 78 -16.91 -5.85 -6.81
CA TYR A 78 -17.33 -4.49 -6.48
C TYR A 78 -18.80 -4.42 -6.03
N GLY A 79 -19.05 -3.78 -4.88
CA GLY A 79 -20.40 -3.64 -4.32
C GLY A 79 -20.99 -4.89 -3.64
N ALA A 80 -20.29 -6.03 -3.61
CA ALA A 80 -20.84 -7.27 -3.03
C ALA A 80 -21.10 -7.20 -1.52
N GLY A 81 -20.47 -6.26 -0.80
CA GLY A 81 -20.71 -6.01 0.63
C GLY A 81 -21.91 -5.10 0.91
N LYS A 82 -22.57 -4.56 -0.13
CA LYS A 82 -23.69 -3.64 0.04
C LYS A 82 -24.88 -4.34 0.71
N GLY A 83 -25.33 -3.80 1.84
CA GLY A 83 -26.47 -4.33 2.59
C GLY A 83 -26.18 -5.62 3.39
N LEU A 84 -24.93 -6.09 3.39
CA LEU A 84 -24.51 -7.20 4.26
C LEU A 84 -24.22 -6.69 5.68
N ASP A 85 -24.21 -7.63 6.63
CA ASP A 85 -23.74 -7.38 7.98
C ASP A 85 -22.21 -7.21 8.03
N LYS A 86 -21.66 -7.01 9.23
CA LYS A 86 -20.23 -6.78 9.43
C LYS A 86 -19.38 -7.94 8.88
N ASP A 87 -19.82 -9.17 9.08
CA ASP A 87 -19.07 -10.36 8.68
C ASP A 87 -19.13 -10.56 7.17
N GLY A 88 -20.30 -10.39 6.55
CA GLY A 88 -20.45 -10.39 5.11
C GLY A 88 -19.67 -9.27 4.42
N LEU A 89 -19.64 -8.06 4.99
CA LEU A 89 -18.82 -6.96 4.49
C LEU A 89 -17.33 -7.29 4.59
N ASN A 90 -16.87 -7.83 5.72
CA ASN A 90 -15.47 -8.21 5.90
C ASN A 90 -15.03 -9.30 4.91
N ARG A 91 -15.90 -10.26 4.61
CA ARG A 91 -15.63 -11.28 3.59
C ARG A 91 -15.52 -10.65 2.20
N ALA A 92 -16.43 -9.75 1.83
CA ALA A 92 -16.38 -9.05 0.54
C ALA A 92 -15.10 -8.19 0.41
N LYS A 93 -14.62 -7.60 1.50
CA LYS A 93 -13.34 -6.88 1.54
C LYS A 93 -12.17 -7.81 1.25
N LYS A 94 -12.05 -8.91 2.00
CA LYS A 94 -10.98 -9.92 1.83
C LYS A 94 -10.93 -10.49 0.41
N GLU A 95 -12.09 -10.76 -0.20
CA GLU A 95 -12.16 -11.27 -1.57
C GLU A 95 -11.67 -10.22 -2.60
N ALA A 96 -12.00 -8.94 -2.39
CA ALA A 96 -11.52 -7.85 -3.24
C ALA A 96 -10.00 -7.65 -3.12
N ASP A 97 -9.49 -7.61 -1.89
CA ASP A 97 -8.06 -7.47 -1.58
C ASP A 97 -7.26 -8.63 -2.21
N ALA A 98 -7.77 -9.87 -2.13
CA ALA A 98 -7.10 -11.05 -2.69
C ALA A 98 -6.92 -10.96 -4.22
N ILE A 99 -7.90 -10.44 -4.96
CA ILE A 99 -7.78 -10.24 -6.41
C ILE A 99 -6.75 -9.14 -6.72
N SER A 100 -6.80 -8.04 -5.97
CA SER A 100 -5.85 -6.94 -6.16
C SER A 100 -4.41 -7.38 -5.87
N ALA A 101 -4.20 -8.05 -4.74
CA ALA A 101 -2.90 -8.60 -4.34
C ALA A 101 -2.35 -9.58 -5.36
N TYR A 102 -3.21 -10.44 -5.91
CA TYR A 102 -2.80 -11.37 -6.95
C TYR A 102 -2.40 -10.67 -8.25
N ALA A 103 -3.20 -9.71 -8.71
CA ALA A 103 -2.91 -8.99 -9.95
C ALA A 103 -1.58 -8.20 -9.85
N MET A 104 -1.37 -7.52 -8.72
CA MET A 104 -0.14 -6.80 -8.41
C MET A 104 1.06 -7.76 -8.30
N SER A 105 0.93 -8.83 -7.51
CA SER A 105 2.02 -9.80 -7.28
C SER A 105 2.44 -10.54 -8.55
N GLU A 106 1.49 -10.97 -9.39
CA GLU A 106 1.82 -11.61 -10.66
C GLU A 106 2.46 -10.61 -11.64
N SER A 107 2.02 -9.35 -11.64
CA SER A 107 2.69 -8.29 -12.41
C SER A 107 4.13 -8.10 -11.94
N LEU A 108 4.36 -8.02 -10.62
CA LEU A 108 5.69 -7.92 -10.01
C LEU A 108 6.56 -9.15 -10.33
N TRP A 109 5.98 -10.34 -10.33
CA TRP A 109 6.70 -11.55 -10.71
C TRP A 109 7.15 -11.50 -12.17
N TYR A 110 6.27 -11.15 -13.11
CA TYR A 110 6.60 -11.11 -14.53
C TYR A 110 7.57 -9.98 -14.87
N LEU A 111 7.42 -8.79 -14.27
CA LEU A 111 8.36 -7.70 -14.48
C LEU A 111 9.74 -7.97 -13.84
N SER A 112 9.83 -8.76 -12.77
CA SER A 112 11.12 -9.02 -12.10
C SER A 112 12.19 -9.65 -13.01
N ARG A 113 11.77 -10.26 -14.13
CA ARG A 113 12.65 -10.80 -15.18
C ARG A 113 13.35 -9.71 -16.00
N GLN A 114 12.80 -8.50 -16.01
CA GLN A 114 13.36 -7.32 -16.68
C GLN A 114 14.27 -6.50 -15.77
N LEU A 115 14.31 -6.82 -14.46
CA LEU A 115 15.25 -6.17 -13.55
C LEU A 115 16.71 -6.44 -13.97
N PRO A 116 17.61 -5.47 -13.72
CA PRO A 116 19.05 -5.73 -13.83
C PRO A 116 19.45 -6.92 -12.96
N GLU A 117 20.54 -7.61 -13.32
CA GLU A 117 20.85 -8.93 -12.78
C GLU A 117 21.06 -8.97 -11.27
N ASN A 118 21.56 -7.88 -10.70
CA ASN A 118 21.82 -7.70 -9.27
C ASN A 118 20.71 -6.93 -8.53
N HIS A 119 19.56 -6.69 -9.17
CA HIS A 119 18.46 -5.93 -8.58
C HIS A 119 17.35 -6.84 -8.06
N ALA A 120 16.69 -6.37 -7.01
CA ALA A 120 15.50 -6.97 -6.41
C ALA A 120 14.49 -5.90 -6.03
N ILE A 121 13.21 -6.23 -6.09
CA ILE A 121 12.17 -5.48 -5.40
C ILE A 121 11.90 -6.19 -4.08
N MET A 122 11.90 -5.46 -2.96
CA MET A 122 11.56 -6.01 -1.65
C MET A 122 10.40 -5.23 -1.05
N VAL A 123 9.33 -5.92 -0.69
CA VAL A 123 8.21 -5.28 0.03
C VAL A 123 8.66 -4.92 1.44
N CYS A 124 8.73 -3.63 1.73
CA CYS A 124 9.13 -3.07 3.02
C CYS A 124 7.93 -2.57 3.83
N VAL A 125 6.83 -2.23 3.16
CA VAL A 125 5.54 -1.88 3.75
C VAL A 125 4.48 -2.52 2.86
N GLY A 126 3.56 -3.30 3.44
CA GLY A 126 2.57 -4.06 2.70
C GLY A 126 1.55 -4.69 3.64
N GLU A 127 0.65 -5.52 3.10
CA GLU A 127 -0.34 -6.23 3.91
C GLU A 127 0.33 -7.31 4.79
N GLY A 128 0.43 -7.08 6.10
CA GLY A 128 0.93 -8.06 7.06
C GLY A 128 2.36 -8.59 6.80
N LEU A 129 2.70 -9.70 7.46
CA LEU A 129 3.98 -10.42 7.29
C LEU A 129 3.95 -11.39 6.09
N MET A 130 5.11 -11.65 5.49
CA MET A 130 5.24 -12.83 4.62
C MET A 130 5.58 -14.07 5.48
N PRO A 131 4.83 -15.19 5.36
CA PRO A 131 5.13 -16.47 6.02
C PRO A 131 6.56 -16.98 5.81
N LYS A 132 7.43 -16.79 6.80
CA LYS A 132 8.87 -17.14 6.76
C LYS A 132 9.38 -17.86 8.02
N ALA A 133 8.47 -18.56 8.72
CA ALA A 133 8.66 -19.21 10.04
C ALA A 133 8.83 -18.20 11.19
N GLY A 134 8.29 -18.52 12.37
CA GLY A 134 8.40 -17.69 13.60
C GLY A 134 7.28 -16.68 13.85
N GLU A 135 6.29 -16.59 12.96
CA GLU A 135 5.12 -15.71 13.11
C GLU A 135 4.15 -16.20 14.19
N SER A 136 3.59 -15.27 14.97
CA SER A 136 2.40 -15.53 15.79
C SER A 136 1.13 -15.26 14.97
N PRO A 137 0.00 -15.95 15.23
CA PRO A 137 -1.27 -15.72 14.54
C PRO A 137 -1.72 -14.25 14.51
N GLU A 138 -1.33 -13.47 15.52
CA GLU A 138 -1.68 -12.05 15.68
C GLU A 138 -1.00 -11.10 14.68
N MET A 139 0.03 -11.53 13.95
CA MET A 139 0.83 -10.62 13.10
C MET A 139 0.25 -10.38 11.70
N GLY A 140 -0.79 -11.11 11.31
CA GLY A 140 -1.37 -11.06 9.96
C GLY A 140 -0.37 -11.52 8.88
N SER A 141 -0.86 -12.14 7.81
CA SER A 141 0.06 -12.61 6.76
C SER A 141 -0.49 -12.47 5.36
N ASN A 142 0.27 -11.82 4.48
CA ASN A 142 0.06 -11.87 3.04
C ASN A 142 1.35 -12.41 2.38
N PRO A 143 1.42 -13.66 1.91
CA PRO A 143 2.64 -14.19 1.29
C PRO A 143 2.90 -13.63 -0.10
N GLN A 144 1.88 -13.03 -0.72
CA GLN A 144 2.01 -12.43 -2.03
C GLN A 144 2.70 -11.07 -1.90
N LEU A 145 2.31 -10.23 -0.95
CA LEU A 145 2.76 -8.84 -0.84
C LEU A 145 3.06 -8.39 0.60
N GLY A 146 3.31 -9.32 1.51
CA GLY A 146 3.68 -9.02 2.89
C GLY A 146 5.15 -8.64 3.02
N PHE A 147 5.48 -8.07 4.17
CA PHE A 147 6.83 -7.61 4.46
C PHE A 147 7.89 -8.69 4.19
N GLY A 148 8.98 -8.28 3.55
CA GLY A 148 10.11 -9.13 3.24
C GLY A 148 9.89 -10.02 2.01
N ARG A 149 8.78 -9.87 1.28
CA ARG A 149 8.61 -10.50 -0.03
C ARG A 149 9.61 -9.96 -1.03
N VAL A 150 10.26 -10.85 -1.77
CA VAL A 150 11.28 -10.53 -2.76
C VAL A 150 10.81 -10.89 -4.17
N TYR A 151 10.95 -9.95 -5.10
CA TYR A 151 10.82 -10.18 -6.54
C TYR A 151 12.14 -9.89 -7.22
N ALA A 152 12.81 -10.94 -7.66
CA ALA A 152 14.12 -10.86 -8.31
C ALA A 152 14.38 -12.10 -9.17
N ARG A 153 15.50 -12.09 -9.90
CA ARG A 153 16.00 -13.30 -10.57
C ARG A 153 16.33 -14.39 -9.54
N PRO A 154 16.26 -15.69 -9.89
CA PRO A 154 16.29 -16.79 -8.91
C PRO A 154 17.50 -16.84 -7.97
N ALA A 155 18.69 -16.41 -8.42
CA ALA A 155 19.88 -16.39 -7.57
C ALA A 155 19.80 -15.29 -6.50
N VAL A 156 19.46 -14.07 -6.91
CA VAL A 156 19.28 -12.92 -6.01
C VAL A 156 18.12 -13.17 -5.04
N ALA A 157 16.98 -13.67 -5.55
CA ALA A 157 15.81 -13.99 -4.73
C ALA A 157 16.16 -14.97 -3.60
N ARG A 158 16.79 -16.11 -3.93
CA ARG A 158 17.19 -17.11 -2.92
C ARG A 158 18.17 -16.57 -1.89
N TRP A 159 19.13 -15.75 -2.31
CA TRP A 159 20.10 -15.16 -1.39
C TRP A 159 19.41 -14.17 -0.44
N LEU A 160 18.59 -13.27 -0.99
CA LEU A 160 17.93 -12.22 -0.22
C LEU A 160 16.87 -12.80 0.70
N ASP A 161 16.11 -13.80 0.26
CA ASP A 161 15.13 -14.51 1.09
C ASP A 161 15.78 -15.07 2.36
N ARG A 162 16.97 -15.67 2.28
CA ARG A 162 17.71 -16.15 3.47
C ARG A 162 18.10 -15.02 4.42
N LYS A 163 18.45 -13.84 3.89
CA LYS A 163 18.79 -12.67 4.72
C LYS A 163 17.55 -12.09 5.40
N VAL A 164 16.41 -12.02 4.69
CA VAL A 164 15.13 -11.59 5.26
C VAL A 164 14.66 -12.56 6.36
N VAL A 165 14.75 -13.89 6.14
CA VAL A 165 14.42 -14.88 7.18
C VAL A 165 15.24 -14.63 8.45
N ARG A 166 16.53 -14.34 8.31
CA ARG A 166 17.39 -13.99 9.46
C ARG A 166 16.92 -12.69 10.13
N LEU A 167 16.59 -11.65 9.35
CA LEU A 167 16.12 -10.37 9.88
C LEU A 167 14.85 -10.52 10.72
N LEU A 168 13.92 -11.37 10.28
CA LEU A 168 12.67 -11.63 10.97
C LEU A 168 12.84 -12.48 12.24
N ASN A 169 13.75 -13.47 12.21
CA ASN A 169 13.77 -14.53 13.23
C ASN A 169 14.94 -14.44 14.22
N ARG A 170 15.99 -13.69 13.92
CA ARG A 170 17.20 -13.64 14.76
C ARG A 170 17.35 -12.29 15.43
N LYS A 171 17.22 -12.27 16.75
CA LYS A 171 17.42 -11.06 17.58
C LYS A 171 18.82 -10.45 17.45
N ASP A 172 19.82 -11.26 17.10
CA ASP A 172 21.21 -10.84 16.90
C ASP A 172 21.54 -10.45 15.46
N TYR A 173 20.54 -10.37 14.57
CA TYR A 173 20.73 -9.93 13.20
C TYR A 173 19.91 -8.66 12.93
N SER A 174 20.58 -7.54 13.09
CA SER A 174 20.01 -6.18 13.03
C SER A 174 19.77 -5.70 11.59
N TRP A 175 19.01 -4.61 11.47
CA TRP A 175 18.84 -3.90 10.20
C TRP A 175 20.19 -3.44 9.60
N ASP A 176 21.10 -2.95 10.44
CA ASP A 176 22.43 -2.48 10.00
C ASP A 176 23.28 -3.61 9.40
N GLU A 177 23.21 -4.81 9.99
CA GLU A 177 23.89 -6.00 9.46
C GLU A 177 23.24 -6.47 8.16
N PHE A 178 21.91 -6.45 8.08
CA PHE A 178 21.19 -6.76 6.84
C PHE A 178 21.59 -5.82 5.70
N TYR A 179 21.59 -4.52 5.95
CA TYR A 179 21.96 -3.51 4.96
C TYR A 179 23.44 -3.64 4.54
N ARG A 180 24.34 -3.88 5.49
CA ARG A 180 25.76 -4.15 5.20
C ARG A 180 25.93 -5.37 4.30
N ASP A 181 25.26 -6.48 4.62
CA ASP A 181 25.33 -7.72 3.85
C ASP A 181 24.85 -7.50 2.40
N ILE A 182 23.80 -6.71 2.18
CA ILE A 182 23.29 -6.34 0.85
C ILE A 182 24.34 -5.57 0.05
N LYS A 183 24.91 -4.51 0.64
CA LYS A 183 25.93 -3.69 -0.03
C LYS A 183 27.18 -4.50 -0.34
N THR A 184 27.63 -5.36 0.58
CA THR A 184 28.77 -6.26 0.37
C THR A 184 28.52 -7.28 -0.76
N ALA A 185 27.28 -7.75 -0.91
CA ALA A 185 26.90 -8.66 -2.00
C ALA A 185 26.74 -7.96 -3.37
N GLY A 186 26.82 -6.63 -3.42
CA GLY A 186 26.59 -5.86 -4.64
C GLY A 186 25.15 -5.92 -5.14
N ILE A 187 24.19 -6.20 -4.25
CA ILE A 187 22.77 -6.29 -4.57
C ILE A 187 22.13 -4.91 -4.36
N THR A 188 21.34 -4.47 -5.33
CA THR A 188 20.48 -3.29 -5.19
C THR A 188 19.07 -3.73 -4.86
N ILE A 189 18.50 -3.18 -3.79
CA ILE A 189 17.10 -3.42 -3.44
C ILE A 189 16.32 -2.15 -3.71
N TRP A 190 15.29 -2.26 -4.53
CA TRP A 190 14.23 -1.27 -4.61
C TRP A 190 13.18 -1.60 -3.55
N GLY A 191 13.04 -0.74 -2.54
CA GLY A 191 12.05 -0.90 -1.50
C GLY A 191 10.65 -0.64 -2.05
N ALA A 192 9.69 -1.51 -1.77
CA ALA A 192 8.29 -1.30 -2.15
C ALA A 192 7.42 -1.02 -0.92
N ALA A 193 6.55 -0.02 -1.04
CA ALA A 193 5.43 0.19 -0.13
C ALA A 193 4.12 0.01 -0.91
N ILE A 194 3.30 -0.95 -0.50
CA ILE A 194 2.16 -1.44 -1.30
C ILE A 194 0.89 -1.36 -0.47
N ASP A 195 -0.11 -0.70 -1.04
CA ASP A 195 -1.50 -0.82 -0.61
C ASP A 195 -2.31 -1.27 -1.82
N THR A 196 -2.69 -2.54 -1.81
CA THR A 196 -3.32 -3.19 -2.94
C THR A 196 -4.70 -2.64 -3.23
N LEU A 197 -5.44 -2.22 -2.22
CA LEU A 197 -6.79 -1.69 -2.39
C LEU A 197 -7.08 -0.64 -1.33
N GLU A 198 -6.59 0.56 -1.60
CA GLU A 198 -6.92 1.73 -0.81
C GLU A 198 -8.44 1.98 -0.89
N ASN A 199 -9.04 2.27 0.26
CA ASN A 199 -10.48 2.39 0.45
C ASN A 199 -11.28 1.09 0.18
N THR A 200 -10.80 -0.10 0.57
CA THR A 200 -11.52 -1.38 0.41
C THR A 200 -12.97 -1.33 0.89
N SER A 201 -13.24 -0.68 2.03
CA SER A 201 -14.61 -0.56 2.55
C SER A 201 -15.55 0.21 1.62
N ARG A 202 -15.06 1.24 0.92
CA ARG A 202 -15.83 1.96 -0.10
C ARG A 202 -16.05 1.08 -1.32
N PHE A 203 -15.01 0.39 -1.78
CA PHE A 203 -15.08 -0.56 -2.90
C PHE A 203 -16.12 -1.67 -2.66
N SER A 204 -16.06 -2.37 -1.52
CA SER A 204 -16.99 -3.46 -1.20
C SER A 204 -18.43 -2.98 -1.02
N LYS A 205 -18.65 -1.73 -0.59
CA LYS A 205 -19.99 -1.12 -0.50
C LYS A 205 -20.52 -0.62 -1.85
N GLY A 206 -19.68 -0.58 -2.88
CA GLY A 206 -20.05 -0.11 -4.20
C GLY A 206 -20.09 1.41 -4.30
N ALA A 207 -19.29 2.12 -3.49
CA ALA A 207 -19.18 3.57 -3.55
C ALA A 207 -18.51 4.00 -4.86
N GLU A 208 -19.06 5.03 -5.49
CA GLU A 208 -18.71 5.44 -6.85
C GLU A 208 -17.31 6.04 -6.98
N THR A 209 -16.65 6.41 -5.87
CA THR A 209 -15.37 7.12 -5.88
C THR A 209 -14.37 6.60 -4.84
N GLY A 210 -13.08 6.83 -5.11
CA GLY A 210 -11.98 6.73 -4.14
C GLY A 210 -11.23 5.40 -4.08
N ALA A 211 -11.79 4.31 -4.62
CA ALA A 211 -11.08 3.03 -4.64
C ALA A 211 -9.92 3.04 -5.64
N MET A 212 -8.70 2.72 -5.17
CA MET A 212 -7.49 2.70 -5.98
C MET A 212 -6.49 1.65 -5.46
N THR A 213 -5.49 1.31 -6.27
CA THR A 213 -4.30 0.57 -5.85
C THR A 213 -3.10 1.52 -5.82
N VAL A 214 -2.22 1.35 -4.83
CA VAL A 214 -1.05 2.20 -4.60
C VAL A 214 0.20 1.33 -4.48
N LEU A 215 1.22 1.67 -5.26
CA LEU A 215 2.55 1.07 -5.19
C LEU A 215 3.60 2.17 -5.24
N HIS A 216 4.41 2.29 -4.20
CA HIS A 216 5.59 3.14 -4.19
C HIS A 216 6.82 2.28 -4.31
N LEU A 217 7.73 2.70 -5.18
CA LEU A 217 9.02 2.07 -5.35
C LEU A 217 10.13 3.07 -5.05
N PHE A 218 10.99 2.72 -4.12
CA PHE A 218 12.13 3.52 -3.68
C PHE A 218 13.42 2.93 -4.24
N ASP A 219 14.42 3.79 -4.46
CA ASP A 219 15.75 3.38 -4.95
C ASP A 219 16.58 2.55 -3.93
N GLN A 220 16.06 2.39 -2.72
CA GLN A 220 16.68 1.67 -1.60
C GLN A 220 15.60 1.01 -0.71
N PRO A 221 15.94 0.03 0.15
CA PRO A 221 14.98 -0.53 1.10
C PRO A 221 14.68 0.47 2.23
N LEU A 222 13.50 0.35 2.85
CA LEU A 222 13.19 1.13 4.05
C LEU A 222 13.90 0.53 5.28
N ALA A 223 14.20 1.39 6.24
CA ALA A 223 14.74 1.07 7.56
C ALA A 223 13.70 0.45 8.51
N ILE A 224 12.90 -0.49 7.99
CA ILE A 224 11.83 -1.21 8.69
C ILE A 224 12.18 -2.70 8.70
N THR A 225 12.04 -3.34 9.85
CA THR A 225 12.51 -4.73 10.08
C THR A 225 11.39 -5.76 10.20
N ARG A 226 10.16 -5.29 10.45
CA ARG A 226 8.93 -6.09 10.49
C ARG A 226 7.72 -5.16 10.28
N PRO A 227 6.55 -5.68 9.91
CA PRO A 227 5.31 -4.93 9.89
C PRO A 227 5.03 -4.30 11.23
N TYR A 228 4.56 -3.06 11.17
CA TYR A 228 4.04 -2.35 12.31
C TYR A 228 2.64 -1.88 11.97
N GLU A 229 1.64 -2.46 12.63
CA GLU A 229 0.24 -2.05 12.51
C GLU A 229 -0.08 -1.08 13.64
N GLY A 230 0.12 0.21 13.37
CA GLY A 230 -0.23 1.25 14.31
C GLY A 230 -0.80 2.48 13.64
N TYR A 231 -0.98 3.54 14.42
CA TYR A 231 -1.47 4.81 13.91
C TYR A 231 -0.37 5.86 13.90
N MET A 232 -0.52 6.83 13.00
CA MET A 232 0.40 7.94 12.85
C MET A 232 -0.38 9.23 12.64
N GLY A 233 -0.14 10.24 13.47
CA GLY A 233 -0.63 11.60 13.25
C GLY A 233 0.10 12.22 12.08
N ASN A 234 -0.62 12.93 11.21
CA ASN A 234 -0.07 13.55 10.01
C ASN A 234 -0.44 15.04 9.92
N LEU A 235 0.52 15.87 9.52
CA LEU A 235 0.30 17.27 9.13
C LEU A 235 1.03 17.50 7.80
N PHE A 236 0.27 17.63 6.73
CA PHE A 236 0.77 17.80 5.38
C PHE A 236 0.29 19.13 4.80
N LEU A 237 1.22 19.94 4.33
CA LEU A 237 0.97 21.31 3.86
C LEU A 237 1.94 21.70 2.75
N PRO A 238 1.65 22.76 1.96
CA PRO A 238 2.57 23.19 0.90
C PRO A 238 3.95 23.52 1.44
N ARG A 239 5.01 23.10 0.76
CA ARG A 239 6.41 23.34 1.17
C ARG A 239 6.68 24.83 1.41
N GLN A 240 6.09 25.70 0.60
CA GLN A 240 6.19 27.16 0.74
C GLN A 240 5.71 27.70 2.10
N VAL A 241 4.74 27.02 2.74
CA VAL A 241 4.28 27.38 4.09
C VAL A 241 5.31 26.97 5.14
N ALA A 242 5.90 25.79 5.00
CA ALA A 242 7.00 25.34 5.87
C ALA A 242 8.25 26.22 5.74
N ASP A 243 8.65 26.55 4.52
CA ASP A 243 9.81 27.40 4.24
C ASP A 243 9.61 28.80 4.84
N ARG A 244 8.43 29.40 4.66
CA ARG A 244 8.07 30.68 5.27
C ARG A 244 8.07 30.62 6.80
N ALA A 245 7.59 29.52 7.38
CA ALA A 245 7.63 29.33 8.82
C ALA A 245 9.08 29.27 9.34
N ALA A 246 9.97 28.59 8.61
CA ALA A 246 11.38 28.47 8.95
C ALA A 246 12.11 29.83 8.90
N GLU A 247 11.80 30.68 7.90
CA GLU A 247 12.29 32.08 7.85
C GLU A 247 11.93 32.88 9.11
N GLU A 248 10.81 32.53 9.74
CA GLU A 248 10.27 33.15 10.95
C GLU A 248 10.69 32.40 12.23
N SER A 249 11.68 31.49 12.12
CA SER A 249 12.17 30.65 13.22
C SER A 249 11.11 29.72 13.82
N ILE A 250 10.08 29.36 13.06
CA ILE A 250 9.07 28.37 13.42
C ILE A 250 9.40 27.06 12.70
N LEU A 251 9.93 26.08 13.44
CA LEU A 251 10.10 24.72 12.92
C LEU A 251 8.78 23.96 13.06
N ILE A 252 8.03 23.86 11.97
CA ILE A 252 6.76 23.13 11.95
C ILE A 252 7.03 21.64 12.18
N SER A 253 6.17 21.04 12.99
CA SER A 253 6.02 19.60 13.17
C SER A 253 4.55 19.28 13.37
N PHE A 254 4.19 17.99 13.43
CA PHE A 254 2.85 17.59 13.85
C PHE A 254 2.45 18.19 15.20
N ARG A 255 3.42 18.48 16.08
CA ARG A 255 3.17 19.00 17.43
C ARG A 255 2.91 20.50 17.50
N THR A 256 3.21 21.23 16.42
CA THR A 256 3.10 22.69 16.37
C THR A 256 1.64 23.13 16.56
N PRO A 257 1.32 24.05 17.50
CA PRO A 257 -0.04 24.55 17.68
C PRO A 257 -0.62 25.09 16.37
N ARG A 258 -1.88 24.79 16.06
CA ARG A 258 -2.46 25.20 14.76
C ARG A 258 -2.53 26.71 14.58
N GLN A 259 -2.52 27.48 15.66
CA GLN A 259 -2.37 28.93 15.63
C GLN A 259 -1.07 29.37 14.94
N GLN A 260 0.05 28.69 15.20
CA GLN A 260 1.35 29.00 14.57
C GLN A 260 1.37 28.56 13.10
N VAL A 261 0.74 27.43 12.78
CA VAL A 261 0.59 26.96 11.39
C VAL A 261 -0.25 27.95 10.58
N MET A 262 -1.38 28.43 11.12
CA MET A 262 -2.23 29.45 10.50
C MET A 262 -1.48 30.78 10.32
N GLN A 263 -0.64 31.19 11.28
CA GLN A 263 0.23 32.36 11.12
C GLN A 263 1.19 32.19 9.94
N ALA A 264 1.84 31.04 9.80
CA ALA A 264 2.70 30.74 8.66
C ALA A 264 1.92 30.78 7.33
N ILE A 265 0.72 30.17 7.28
CA ILE A 265 -0.17 30.21 6.11
C ILE A 265 -0.47 31.65 5.68
N ARG A 266 -0.89 32.51 6.61
CA ARG A 266 -1.23 33.92 6.30
C ARG A 266 -0.02 34.75 5.89
N LYS A 267 1.19 34.39 6.33
CA LYS A 267 2.43 35.02 5.85
C LYS A 267 2.78 34.58 4.44
N THR A 268 2.56 33.31 4.11
CA THR A 268 2.78 32.78 2.76
C THR A 268 1.75 33.29 1.76
N TYR A 269 0.49 33.40 2.18
CA TYR A 269 -0.65 33.85 1.37
C TYR A 269 -1.40 34.99 2.07
N PRO A 270 -0.93 36.26 1.96
CA PRO A 270 -1.50 37.39 2.69
C PRO A 270 -2.97 37.71 2.38
N ASP A 271 -3.44 37.27 1.21
CA ASP A 271 -4.81 37.43 0.70
C ASP A 271 -5.79 36.37 1.21
N ILE A 272 -5.30 35.30 1.86
CA ILE A 272 -6.15 34.21 2.32
C ILE A 272 -6.86 34.58 3.63
N THR A 273 -8.16 34.30 3.71
CA THR A 273 -8.92 34.37 4.97
C THR A 273 -9.00 32.98 5.60
N PRO A 274 -9.13 32.87 6.93
CA PRO A 274 -9.17 31.57 7.60
C PRO A 274 -10.25 30.63 7.04
N GLU A 275 -11.41 31.15 6.67
CA GLU A 275 -12.56 30.38 6.19
C GLU A 275 -12.30 29.71 4.83
N ARG A 276 -11.26 30.17 4.11
CA ARG A 276 -10.79 29.60 2.84
C ARG A 276 -9.61 28.64 3.01
N VAL A 277 -9.25 28.33 4.25
CA VAL A 277 -8.33 27.24 4.58
C VAL A 277 -9.17 26.01 4.91
N HIS A 278 -9.06 25.00 4.06
CA HIS A 278 -9.82 23.76 4.13
C HIS A 278 -8.92 22.61 4.62
N ILE A 279 -9.29 22.06 5.77
CA ILE A 279 -8.56 21.00 6.46
C ILE A 279 -9.22 19.67 6.17
N TRP A 280 -8.57 18.83 5.39
CA TRP A 280 -9.00 17.45 5.23
C TRP A 280 -8.47 16.58 6.38
N THR A 281 -9.38 15.80 6.95
CA THR A 281 -9.14 14.88 8.05
C THR A 281 -10.15 13.73 7.96
N LEU A 282 -9.83 12.58 8.55
CA LEU A 282 -10.83 11.54 8.77
C LEU A 282 -11.97 12.10 9.63
N GLY A 283 -13.20 12.02 9.13
CA GLY A 283 -14.41 12.55 9.76
C GLY A 283 -15.30 11.47 10.38
N GLY A 284 -16.37 11.93 11.05
CA GLY A 284 -17.42 11.07 11.63
C GLY A 284 -17.31 10.86 13.14
N LYS A 285 -18.45 10.58 13.77
CA LYS A 285 -18.62 10.55 15.25
C LYS A 285 -17.67 9.59 15.96
N SER A 286 -17.28 8.48 15.33
CA SER A 286 -16.35 7.51 15.93
C SER A 286 -14.93 8.05 16.13
N ARG A 287 -14.56 9.16 15.47
CA ARG A 287 -13.23 9.78 15.55
C ARG A 287 -13.16 10.99 16.46
N GLU A 288 -14.31 11.49 16.92
CA GLU A 288 -14.39 12.70 17.75
C GLU A 288 -13.55 12.57 19.04
N MET A 289 -13.56 11.40 19.67
CA MET A 289 -12.74 11.14 20.86
C MET A 289 -11.22 11.14 20.57
N ARG A 290 -10.81 10.77 19.35
CA ARG A 290 -9.40 10.68 18.96
C ARG A 290 -8.84 12.03 18.50
N ILE A 291 -9.58 12.75 17.67
CA ILE A 291 -9.10 13.95 16.97
C ILE A 291 -10.08 15.13 16.96
N GLY A 292 -11.21 15.06 17.67
CA GLY A 292 -12.16 16.18 17.74
C GLY A 292 -11.54 17.46 18.31
N ASP A 293 -10.59 17.31 19.24
CA ASP A 293 -9.79 18.42 19.76
C ASP A 293 -8.95 19.11 18.67
N LEU A 294 -8.44 18.34 17.69
CA LEU A 294 -7.67 18.88 16.57
C LEU A 294 -8.58 19.64 15.60
N TRP A 295 -9.79 19.13 15.36
CA TRP A 295 -10.80 19.85 14.57
C TRP A 295 -11.11 21.21 15.21
N ARG A 296 -11.28 21.23 16.54
CA ARG A 296 -11.52 22.46 17.30
C ARG A 296 -10.36 23.45 17.20
N GLU A 297 -9.12 22.99 17.29
CA GLU A 297 -7.94 23.86 17.10
C GLU A 297 -8.00 24.65 15.78
N TRP A 298 -8.53 24.04 14.71
CA TRP A 298 -8.70 24.70 13.41
C TRP A 298 -9.96 25.57 13.33
N THR A 299 -11.11 25.07 13.78
CA THR A 299 -12.36 25.83 13.70
C THR A 299 -12.34 27.08 14.56
N ASP A 300 -11.66 27.04 15.72
CA ASP A 300 -11.48 28.20 16.60
C ASP A 300 -10.63 29.31 15.94
N LEU A 301 -9.82 28.96 14.94
CA LEU A 301 -9.06 29.90 14.11
C LEU A 301 -9.86 30.40 12.89
N GLY A 302 -11.08 29.90 12.69
CA GLY A 302 -11.93 30.20 11.53
C GLY A 302 -11.68 29.30 10.32
N ALA A 303 -10.85 28.26 10.42
CA ALA A 303 -10.63 27.32 9.33
C ALA A 303 -11.82 26.36 9.13
N HIS A 304 -11.99 25.91 7.90
CA HIS A 304 -13.03 24.97 7.52
C HIS A 304 -12.53 23.53 7.64
N ILE A 305 -13.23 22.68 8.37
CA ILE A 305 -13.01 21.22 8.34
C ILE A 305 -13.81 20.65 7.18
N VAL A 306 -13.13 19.99 6.24
CA VAL A 306 -13.77 19.38 5.07
C VAL A 306 -14.77 18.32 5.53
N GLU A 307 -15.99 18.41 5.00
CA GLU A 307 -17.10 17.51 5.29
C GLU A 307 -17.39 16.56 4.12
N GLU A 308 -18.12 15.48 4.39
CA GLU A 308 -18.56 14.55 3.36
C GLU A 308 -19.38 15.28 2.28
N GLY A 309 -19.01 15.10 1.01
CA GLY A 309 -19.68 15.77 -0.11
C GLY A 309 -19.20 17.20 -0.39
N PHE A 310 -18.16 17.68 0.30
CA PHE A 310 -17.57 19.00 -0.01
C PHE A 310 -17.12 19.07 -1.48
N PRO A 311 -17.54 20.09 -2.24
CA PRO A 311 -17.19 20.21 -3.65
C PRO A 311 -15.70 20.53 -3.82
N LEU A 312 -14.97 19.67 -4.54
CA LEU A 312 -13.58 19.93 -4.91
C LEU A 312 -13.48 20.54 -6.31
N PRO A 313 -12.39 21.27 -6.62
CA PRO A 313 -12.10 21.80 -7.96
C PRO A 313 -12.09 20.76 -9.09
N THR A 314 -11.95 19.48 -8.74
CA THR A 314 -12.02 18.35 -9.67
C THR A 314 -13.44 18.10 -10.20
N GLY A 315 -14.46 18.73 -9.60
CA GLY A 315 -15.88 18.52 -9.91
C GLY A 315 -16.47 17.28 -9.22
N ILE A 316 -15.66 16.53 -8.47
CA ILE A 316 -16.09 15.33 -7.73
C ILE A 316 -16.06 15.66 -6.23
N PRO A 317 -17.16 15.40 -5.48
CA PRO A 317 -17.19 15.68 -4.05
C PRO A 317 -16.19 14.86 -3.23
N ALA A 318 -15.64 15.47 -2.19
CA ALA A 318 -14.75 14.83 -1.22
C ALA A 318 -15.47 13.77 -0.38
N PHE A 319 -14.70 12.80 0.12
CA PHE A 319 -15.15 11.83 1.13
C PHE A 319 -14.21 11.82 2.34
N THR A 320 -14.74 11.64 3.54
CA THR A 320 -13.96 11.83 4.78
C THR A 320 -13.97 10.61 5.69
N GLU A 321 -14.69 9.55 5.34
CA GLU A 321 -14.84 8.39 6.20
C GLU A 321 -13.71 7.36 6.08
N SER A 322 -12.84 7.46 5.07
CA SER A 322 -11.65 6.62 4.86
C SER A 322 -10.59 7.33 4.00
N GLY A 323 -9.41 6.71 3.85
CA GLY A 323 -8.40 7.03 2.83
C GLY A 323 -7.66 8.34 3.05
N THR A 324 -6.50 8.29 3.72
CA THR A 324 -5.66 9.48 3.97
C THR A 324 -4.57 9.70 2.93
N TYR A 325 -4.37 8.73 2.04
CA TYR A 325 -3.37 8.80 0.99
C TYR A 325 -3.79 9.74 -0.15
N ALA A 326 -4.95 9.49 -0.77
CA ALA A 326 -5.40 10.23 -1.95
C ALA A 326 -5.55 11.77 -1.76
N PRO A 327 -6.02 12.28 -0.60
CA PRO A 327 -6.09 13.72 -0.33
C PRO A 327 -4.77 14.47 -0.51
N THR A 328 -3.62 13.80 -0.36
CA THR A 328 -2.30 14.41 -0.54
C THR A 328 -2.09 14.99 -1.94
N TYR A 329 -2.71 14.40 -2.97
CA TYR A 329 -2.63 14.90 -4.34
C TYR A 329 -3.35 16.25 -4.55
N HIS A 330 -4.20 16.65 -3.62
CA HIS A 330 -4.96 17.89 -3.69
C HIS A 330 -4.41 19.01 -2.78
N ILE A 331 -3.41 18.71 -1.93
CA ILE A 331 -2.84 19.71 -1.02
C ILE A 331 -2.18 20.82 -1.84
N GLY A 332 -2.60 22.06 -1.58
CA GLY A 332 -2.13 23.20 -2.34
C GLY A 332 -3.14 24.35 -2.38
N PRO A 333 -2.68 25.53 -2.83
CA PRO A 333 -3.58 26.62 -3.15
C PRO A 333 -4.37 26.29 -4.42
N TYR A 334 -5.63 26.72 -4.47
CA TYR A 334 -6.45 26.71 -5.68
C TYR A 334 -7.30 27.98 -5.77
N GLU A 335 -7.80 28.30 -6.95
CA GLU A 335 -8.70 29.43 -7.16
C GLU A 335 -10.14 28.96 -7.28
N GLN A 336 -11.05 29.65 -6.60
CA GLN A 336 -12.49 29.45 -6.71
C GLN A 336 -13.19 30.80 -6.49
N ASP A 337 -14.17 31.12 -7.33
CA ASP A 337 -14.95 32.37 -7.25
C ASP A 337 -14.09 33.65 -7.19
N GLY A 338 -12.94 33.65 -7.91
CA GLY A 338 -11.99 34.76 -7.94
C GLY A 338 -11.18 34.96 -6.66
N ALA A 339 -11.21 33.99 -5.74
CA ALA A 339 -10.46 34.01 -4.50
C ALA A 339 -9.52 32.82 -4.38
N ARG A 340 -8.44 33.01 -3.62
CA ARG A 340 -7.53 31.93 -3.22
C ARG A 340 -8.12 31.13 -2.07
N HIS A 341 -8.11 29.81 -2.25
CA HIS A 341 -8.38 28.81 -1.23
C HIS A 341 -7.11 27.98 -1.01
N LEU A 342 -7.02 27.32 0.15
CA LEU A 342 -5.92 26.43 0.48
C LEU A 342 -6.49 25.13 1.02
N PHE A 343 -6.11 24.01 0.40
CA PHE A 343 -6.40 22.69 0.90
C PHE A 343 -5.16 22.10 1.58
N LEU A 344 -5.32 21.52 2.77
CA LEU A 344 -4.25 20.82 3.50
C LEU A 344 -4.80 19.58 4.22
N CYS A 345 -3.93 18.65 4.60
CA CYS A 345 -4.34 17.46 5.36
C CYS A 345 -3.75 17.50 6.77
N ASP A 346 -4.60 17.28 7.77
CA ASP A 346 -4.17 17.24 9.16
C ASP A 346 -5.06 16.32 10.01
N GLY A 347 -4.49 15.25 10.55
CA GLY A 347 -5.23 14.24 11.27
C GLY A 347 -4.37 13.05 11.63
N TYR A 348 -4.82 11.86 11.24
CA TYR A 348 -4.07 10.62 11.42
C TYR A 348 -4.40 9.61 10.32
N ALA A 349 -3.54 8.61 10.19
CA ALA A 349 -3.66 7.49 9.27
C ALA A 349 -3.17 6.19 9.92
N ALA A 350 -3.41 5.05 9.28
CA ALA A 350 -2.63 3.85 9.59
C ALA A 350 -1.15 4.09 9.25
N SER A 351 -0.22 3.43 9.94
CA SER A 351 1.22 3.59 9.78
C SER A 351 1.69 3.41 8.34
N ALA A 352 1.22 2.36 7.65
CA ALA A 352 1.58 2.09 6.25
C ALA A 352 1.15 3.23 5.32
N GLU A 353 -0.14 3.60 5.38
CA GLU A 353 -0.73 4.71 4.63
C GLU A 353 0.00 6.04 4.92
N ALA A 354 0.33 6.31 6.19
CA ALA A 354 1.03 7.53 6.60
C ALA A 354 2.42 7.63 5.97
N ILE A 355 3.20 6.53 6.01
CA ILE A 355 4.54 6.46 5.42
C ILE A 355 4.47 6.65 3.91
N GLN A 356 3.53 5.97 3.23
CA GLN A 356 3.31 6.14 1.80
C GLN A 356 2.93 7.59 1.46
N ALA A 357 1.96 8.16 2.16
CA ALA A 357 1.50 9.52 1.92
C ALA A 357 2.60 10.57 2.17
N ALA A 358 3.40 10.42 3.24
CA ALA A 358 4.53 11.32 3.49
C ALA A 358 5.63 11.19 2.43
N SER A 359 5.82 10.02 1.84
CA SER A 359 6.77 9.84 0.75
C SER A 359 6.37 10.54 -0.56
N LEU A 360 5.10 10.97 -0.71
CA LEU A 360 4.68 11.87 -1.80
C LEU A 360 5.11 13.32 -1.58
N ALA A 361 5.44 13.72 -0.35
CA ALA A 361 5.63 15.14 -0.05
C ALA A 361 6.77 15.79 -0.86
N PRO A 362 7.97 15.18 -1.01
CA PRO A 362 9.02 15.78 -1.82
C PRO A 362 8.62 15.97 -3.29
N MET A 363 7.93 14.99 -3.89
CA MET A 363 7.53 15.06 -5.29
C MET A 363 6.38 16.03 -5.53
N LEU A 364 5.46 16.19 -4.57
CA LEU A 364 4.31 17.10 -4.69
C LEU A 364 4.62 18.53 -4.23
N GLY A 365 5.86 18.82 -3.82
CA GLY A 365 6.23 20.14 -3.29
C GLY A 365 5.55 20.45 -1.97
N LEU A 366 5.40 19.44 -1.11
CA LEU A 366 4.78 19.51 0.20
C LEU A 366 5.83 19.36 1.31
N ALA A 367 5.47 19.78 2.51
CA ALA A 367 6.11 19.35 3.75
C ALA A 367 5.18 18.34 4.45
N ALA A 368 5.74 17.24 4.92
CA ALA A 368 5.01 16.20 5.64
C ALA A 368 5.64 15.93 7.00
N TYR A 369 4.85 16.08 8.04
CA TYR A 369 5.26 15.84 9.42
C TYR A 369 4.41 14.74 10.01
N ILE A 370 5.05 13.67 10.47
CA ILE A 370 4.39 12.52 11.09
C ILE A 370 4.73 12.44 12.59
N SER A 371 3.80 11.96 13.39
CA SER A 371 4.02 11.55 14.79
C SER A 371 3.51 10.14 15.00
N THR A 372 4.33 9.25 15.55
CA THR A 372 3.89 7.89 15.91
C THR A 372 2.88 7.93 17.05
N PHE A 373 1.79 7.17 16.90
CA PHE A 373 0.79 6.89 17.95
C PHE A 373 0.79 5.41 18.30
N THR A 374 0.08 5.03 19.36
CA THR A 374 -0.08 3.63 19.73
C THR A 374 -0.95 2.87 18.72
N SER A 375 -0.85 1.53 18.72
CA SER A 375 -1.65 0.68 17.82
C SER A 375 -3.14 0.68 18.14
N THR A 376 -3.52 1.04 19.36
CA THR A 376 -4.93 1.09 19.77
C THR A 376 -5.55 2.48 19.65
N PHE A 377 -4.74 3.55 19.69
CA PHE A 377 -5.17 4.94 19.64
C PHE A 377 -6.38 5.20 20.56
N GLU A 378 -6.18 4.97 21.86
CA GLU A 378 -7.25 4.98 22.88
C GLU A 378 -7.44 6.36 23.54
N VAL A 379 -6.48 7.27 23.38
CA VAL A 379 -6.57 8.63 23.95
C VAL A 379 -6.51 9.70 22.84
N PRO A 380 -6.90 10.95 23.12
CA PRO A 380 -6.80 12.03 22.14
C PRO A 380 -5.37 12.21 21.58
N TYR A 381 -5.25 12.65 20.33
CA TYR A 381 -3.98 12.78 19.59
C TYR A 381 -2.88 13.52 20.36
N HIS A 382 -3.24 14.55 21.13
CA HIS A 382 -2.29 15.37 21.88
C HIS A 382 -1.61 14.60 23.04
N ARG A 383 -2.23 13.49 23.50
CA ARG A 383 -1.68 12.55 24.48
C ARG A 383 -0.98 11.37 23.80
N GLU A 384 -1.53 10.82 22.72
CA GLU A 384 -0.88 9.72 21.97
C GLU A 384 0.55 10.04 21.56
N ARG A 385 0.78 11.27 21.05
CA ARG A 385 2.13 11.75 20.69
C ARG A 385 3.12 11.75 21.86
N LEU A 386 2.63 11.79 23.11
CA LEU A 386 3.46 11.76 24.31
C LEU A 386 3.72 10.32 24.76
N VAL A 387 2.73 9.43 24.64
CA VAL A 387 2.84 8.02 25.02
C VAL A 387 4.00 7.34 24.29
N MET A 388 4.08 7.50 22.97
CA MET A 388 5.13 6.86 22.17
C MET A 388 6.55 7.39 22.46
N GLY A 389 6.66 8.56 23.09
CA GLY A 389 7.94 9.13 23.52
C GLY A 389 8.41 8.69 24.90
N LEU A 390 7.64 7.87 25.62
CA LEU A 390 8.03 7.35 26.93
C LEU A 390 9.13 6.28 26.79
N ASP A 391 10.02 6.22 27.77
CA ASP A 391 11.03 5.15 27.87
C ASP A 391 10.42 3.92 28.57
N PRO A 392 10.18 2.81 27.84
CA PRO A 392 9.56 1.61 28.39
C PRO A 392 10.47 0.86 29.36
N GLN A 393 11.71 1.30 29.61
CA GLN A 393 12.62 0.72 30.60
C GLN A 393 12.81 1.62 31.83
N ALA A 394 12.24 2.82 31.83
CA ALA A 394 12.32 3.72 32.96
C ALA A 394 11.60 3.16 34.20
N GLY A 395 12.22 3.31 35.38
CA GLY A 395 11.66 2.89 36.66
C GLY A 395 10.39 3.66 37.04
N ASP A 396 10.21 4.88 36.52
CA ASP A 396 9.05 5.75 36.74
C ASP A 396 8.01 5.68 35.60
N PHE A 397 8.16 4.74 34.64
CA PHE A 397 7.28 4.66 33.46
C PHE A 397 5.79 4.61 33.82
N THR A 398 5.37 3.81 34.80
CA THR A 398 3.96 3.70 35.20
C THR A 398 3.40 5.04 35.66
N ALA A 399 4.19 5.80 36.44
CA ALA A 399 3.78 7.12 36.92
C ALA A 399 3.68 8.13 35.76
N ARG A 400 4.66 8.14 34.84
CA ARG A 400 4.63 9.02 33.66
C ARG A 400 3.48 8.67 32.72
N LEU A 401 3.23 7.39 32.48
CA LEU A 401 2.11 6.93 31.69
C LEU A 401 0.79 7.37 32.32
N GLY A 402 0.65 7.26 33.65
CA GLY A 402 -0.54 7.74 34.35
C GLY A 402 -0.76 9.25 34.22
N GLN A 403 0.30 10.04 34.24
CA GLN A 403 0.24 11.49 33.97
C GLN A 403 -0.25 11.78 32.54
N VAL A 404 0.29 11.08 31.54
CA VAL A 404 -0.11 11.26 30.13
C VAL A 404 -1.55 10.81 29.90
N LEU A 405 -1.95 9.68 30.47
CA LEU A 405 -3.32 9.16 30.35
C LEU A 405 -4.33 9.94 31.22
N GLY A 406 -3.86 10.72 32.20
CA GLY A 406 -4.69 11.46 33.14
C GLY A 406 -5.49 10.55 34.09
N ARG A 407 -4.96 9.37 34.39
CA ARG A 407 -5.56 8.38 35.29
C ARG A 407 -4.48 7.49 35.92
N ASP A 408 -4.81 6.84 37.03
CA ASP A 408 -3.94 5.79 37.58
C ASP A 408 -3.86 4.59 36.63
N VAL A 409 -2.69 3.97 36.61
CA VAL A 409 -2.34 2.89 35.67
C VAL A 409 -1.95 1.66 36.46
N ASP A 410 -2.67 0.56 36.24
CA ASP A 410 -2.34 -0.74 36.81
C ASP A 410 -1.18 -1.42 36.07
N ALA A 411 -0.66 -2.51 36.65
CA ALA A 411 0.48 -3.23 36.09
C ALA A 411 0.19 -3.81 34.69
N ALA A 412 -1.04 -4.26 34.44
CA ALA A 412 -1.44 -4.84 33.16
C ALA A 412 -1.48 -3.79 32.05
N THR A 413 -2.06 -2.62 32.33
CA THR A 413 -2.09 -1.48 31.41
C THR A 413 -0.69 -0.98 31.14
N ALA A 414 0.15 -0.83 32.17
CA ALA A 414 1.55 -0.43 32.00
C ALA A 414 2.31 -1.43 31.10
N ALA A 415 2.16 -2.74 31.33
CA ALA A 415 2.79 -3.77 30.51
C ALA A 415 2.34 -3.71 29.04
N ARG A 416 1.03 -3.51 28.80
CA ARG A 416 0.46 -3.37 27.46
C ARG A 416 1.05 -2.18 26.69
N PHE A 417 1.16 -1.02 27.31
CA PHE A 417 1.76 0.17 26.67
C PHE A 417 3.28 0.02 26.48
N ARG A 418 4.02 -0.64 27.38
CA ARG A 418 5.43 -0.97 27.16
C ARG A 418 5.60 -1.82 25.91
N ALA A 419 4.80 -2.88 25.77
CA ALA A 419 4.83 -3.76 24.61
C ALA A 419 4.61 -2.98 23.30
N MET A 420 3.62 -2.09 23.23
CA MET A 420 3.37 -1.26 22.03
C MET A 420 4.57 -0.38 21.63
N ILE A 421 5.26 0.22 22.60
CA ILE A 421 6.44 1.06 22.33
C ILE A 421 7.62 0.19 21.88
N GLU A 422 7.83 -0.95 22.54
CA GLU A 422 8.87 -1.91 22.20
C GLU A 422 8.65 -2.53 20.82
N ASP A 423 7.42 -2.87 20.46
CA ASP A 423 7.07 -3.41 19.14
C ASP A 423 7.36 -2.40 18.03
N ALA A 424 6.96 -1.13 18.22
CA ALA A 424 7.26 -0.05 17.28
C ALA A 424 8.77 0.18 17.15
N SER A 425 9.50 0.24 18.26
CA SER A 425 10.96 0.40 18.28
C SER A 425 11.68 -0.76 17.58
N GLN A 426 11.26 -2.00 17.87
CA GLN A 426 11.82 -3.21 17.26
C GLN A 426 11.51 -3.30 15.76
N ALA A 427 10.43 -2.67 15.29
CA ALA A 427 10.09 -2.56 13.88
C ALA A 427 10.88 -1.48 13.11
N GLY A 428 11.70 -0.69 13.81
CA GLY A 428 12.44 0.43 13.22
C GLY A 428 11.63 1.72 13.13
N ILE A 429 10.46 1.80 13.79
CA ILE A 429 9.66 3.01 13.80
C ILE A 429 10.34 4.07 14.69
N PRO A 430 10.50 5.34 14.25
CA PRO A 430 11.24 6.37 14.99
C PRO A 430 10.49 6.95 16.22
N VAL A 431 10.14 6.11 17.20
CA VAL A 431 9.29 6.47 18.35
C VAL A 431 9.83 7.60 19.25
N HIS A 432 11.15 7.82 19.26
CA HIS A 432 11.78 8.85 20.10
C HIS A 432 11.90 10.22 19.44
N LYS A 433 11.49 10.36 18.17
CA LYS A 433 11.57 11.64 17.47
C LYS A 433 10.31 12.48 17.73
N PRO A 434 10.47 13.78 18.06
CA PRO A 434 9.33 14.67 18.23
C PRO A 434 8.58 14.95 16.92
N SER A 435 9.28 14.83 15.79
CA SER A 435 8.75 14.92 14.43
C SER A 435 9.45 13.87 13.58
N VAL A 436 8.68 13.07 12.85
CA VAL A 436 9.16 12.07 11.91
C VAL A 436 8.90 12.56 10.50
N GLU A 437 9.90 12.48 9.64
CA GLU A 437 9.79 12.79 8.21
C GLU A 437 9.99 11.52 7.38
N ALA A 438 9.64 11.57 6.08
CA ALA A 438 9.84 10.43 5.19
C ALA A 438 11.30 9.94 5.19
N ASP A 439 12.27 10.86 5.22
CA ASP A 439 13.72 10.59 5.27
C ASP A 439 14.13 9.69 6.43
N ASP A 440 13.38 9.68 7.53
CA ASP A 440 13.70 8.89 8.71
C ASP A 440 13.50 7.38 8.51
N PHE A 441 12.80 6.99 7.45
CA PHE A 441 12.62 5.60 7.04
C PHE A 441 13.64 5.14 6.00
N PHE A 442 14.58 6.00 5.58
CA PHE A 442 15.57 5.65 4.56
C PHE A 442 16.99 5.70 5.11
N PRO A 443 17.82 4.68 4.82
CA PRO A 443 19.14 4.59 5.41
C PRO A 443 20.12 5.65 4.95
N GLU A 444 20.07 6.05 3.67
CA GLU A 444 20.97 7.07 3.14
C GLU A 444 20.41 8.49 3.32
N LYS A 445 19.15 8.65 3.80
CA LYS A 445 18.36 9.90 3.86
C LYS A 445 18.25 10.70 2.56
N LYS A 446 18.89 10.22 1.51
CA LYS A 446 18.79 10.68 0.14
C LYS A 446 18.20 9.52 -0.64
N TRP A 447 16.99 9.71 -1.13
CA TRP A 447 16.20 8.68 -1.77
C TRP A 447 15.42 9.29 -2.93
N ASP A 448 15.10 8.46 -3.90
CA ASP A 448 14.19 8.78 -5.00
C ASP A 448 13.07 7.73 -5.05
N VAL A 449 11.95 8.09 -5.67
CA VAL A 449 10.72 7.31 -5.62
C VAL A 449 9.94 7.41 -6.93
N LEU A 450 9.28 6.30 -7.28
CA LEU A 450 8.18 6.26 -8.23
C LEU A 450 6.92 5.83 -7.47
N ALA A 451 5.95 6.74 -7.35
CA ALA A 451 4.61 6.44 -6.88
C ALA A 451 3.70 6.07 -8.06
N VAL A 452 3.00 4.95 -7.94
CA VAL A 452 2.05 4.41 -8.91
C VAL A 452 0.68 4.35 -8.24
N SER A 453 -0.32 4.99 -8.85
CA SER A 453 -1.71 4.90 -8.40
C SER A 453 -2.62 4.48 -9.55
N GLY A 454 -3.23 3.30 -9.46
CA GLY A 454 -4.20 2.79 -10.43
C GLY A 454 -5.62 2.95 -9.92
N TYR A 455 -6.50 3.58 -10.68
CA TYR A 455 -7.82 4.01 -10.20
C TYR A 455 -8.91 3.00 -10.58
N MET A 456 -9.47 2.28 -9.60
CA MET A 456 -10.65 1.41 -9.83
C MET A 456 -11.90 2.27 -10.02
N CYS A 457 -12.04 3.32 -9.21
CA CYS A 457 -13.12 4.30 -9.23
C CYS A 457 -12.54 5.71 -9.45
N PRO A 458 -13.32 6.67 -9.97
CA PRO A 458 -12.92 8.07 -10.01
C PRO A 458 -12.41 8.55 -8.64
N ASP A 459 -11.29 9.27 -8.64
CA ASP A 459 -10.70 9.82 -7.42
C ASP A 459 -10.97 11.32 -7.30
N PRO A 460 -11.66 11.79 -6.25
CA PRO A 460 -12.02 13.18 -6.10
C PRO A 460 -10.83 14.10 -5.85
N TYR A 461 -9.73 13.59 -5.29
CA TYR A 461 -8.59 14.41 -4.90
C TYR A 461 -7.63 14.67 -6.05
N SER A 462 -7.36 13.66 -6.86
CA SER A 462 -6.54 13.82 -8.06
C SER A 462 -7.38 14.19 -9.29
N GLY A 463 -8.69 13.95 -9.29
CA GLY A 463 -9.56 14.10 -10.46
C GLY A 463 -9.27 13.06 -11.56
N ALA A 464 -8.63 11.95 -11.21
CA ALA A 464 -8.38 10.86 -12.15
C ALA A 464 -9.65 10.00 -12.32
N PRO A 465 -10.06 9.67 -13.56
CA PRO A 465 -11.18 8.76 -13.79
C PRO A 465 -10.82 7.32 -13.40
N GLY A 466 -11.84 6.54 -13.02
CA GLY A 466 -11.70 5.13 -12.72
C GLY A 466 -11.68 4.24 -13.98
N VAL A 467 -11.91 2.95 -13.77
CA VAL A 467 -12.10 1.98 -14.86
C VAL A 467 -13.48 2.18 -15.49
N GLU A 468 -13.51 2.32 -16.81
CA GLU A 468 -14.73 2.51 -17.61
C GLU A 468 -14.78 1.46 -18.73
N GLU A 469 -15.92 0.81 -18.92
CA GLU A 469 -16.16 -0.04 -20.09
C GLU A 469 -16.63 0.80 -21.28
N VAL A 470 -15.90 0.74 -22.39
CA VAL A 470 -16.21 1.51 -23.61
C VAL A 470 -17.12 0.71 -24.54
N GLU A 471 -16.83 -0.58 -24.68
CA GLU A 471 -17.62 -1.59 -25.38
C GLU A 471 -17.35 -2.94 -24.70
N PRO A 472 -18.15 -4.00 -24.95
CA PRO A 472 -17.98 -5.28 -24.27
C PRO A 472 -16.53 -5.81 -24.37
N GLY A 473 -15.88 -5.95 -23.21
CA GLY A 473 -14.51 -6.44 -23.11
C GLY A 473 -13.41 -5.42 -23.44
N LEU A 474 -13.73 -4.15 -23.67
CA LEU A 474 -12.81 -3.05 -23.90
C LEU A 474 -12.95 -1.98 -22.81
N TYR A 475 -11.86 -1.69 -22.11
CA TYR A 475 -11.87 -0.82 -20.94
C TYR A 475 -10.88 0.34 -21.07
N ARG A 476 -11.29 1.53 -20.61
CA ARG A 476 -10.36 2.63 -20.30
C ARG A 476 -9.94 2.51 -18.85
N VAL A 477 -8.63 2.60 -18.60
CA VAL A 477 -8.04 2.46 -17.27
C VAL A 477 -7.01 3.55 -17.06
N THR A 478 -7.13 4.28 -15.96
CA THR A 478 -6.23 5.40 -15.64
C THR A 478 -5.25 5.02 -14.56
N VAL A 479 -4.01 5.44 -14.75
CA VAL A 479 -2.92 5.35 -13.78
C VAL A 479 -2.25 6.72 -13.65
N ARG A 480 -1.83 7.08 -12.44
CA ARG A 480 -0.93 8.20 -12.20
C ARG A 480 0.44 7.65 -11.82
N LEU A 481 1.48 8.13 -12.48
CA LEU A 481 2.85 8.03 -12.02
C LEU A 481 3.27 9.38 -11.45
N ALA A 482 3.89 9.39 -10.28
CA ALA A 482 4.51 10.58 -9.71
C ALA A 482 5.93 10.24 -9.24
N GLY A 483 6.90 11.05 -9.65
CA GLY A 483 8.30 10.91 -9.26
C GLY A 483 8.92 12.26 -9.01
N SER A 484 10.15 12.30 -8.51
CA SER A 484 10.84 13.56 -8.18
C SER A 484 10.88 14.56 -9.34
N ARG A 485 10.98 14.07 -10.59
CA ARG A 485 11.19 14.90 -11.79
C ARG A 485 9.91 15.23 -12.58
N GLY A 486 8.77 14.64 -12.22
CA GLY A 486 7.48 14.95 -12.85
C GLY A 486 6.37 13.95 -12.54
N ASP A 487 5.17 14.28 -12.98
CA ASP A 487 3.97 13.46 -12.79
C ASP A 487 3.26 13.24 -14.13
N LYS A 488 2.87 12.00 -14.40
CA LYS A 488 2.12 11.61 -15.60
C LYS A 488 0.78 10.99 -15.20
N ARG A 489 -0.29 11.37 -15.89
CA ARG A 489 -1.55 10.62 -15.94
C ARG A 489 -1.58 9.87 -17.26
N ILE A 490 -1.79 8.57 -17.18
CA ILE A 490 -1.76 7.66 -18.33
C ILE A 490 -3.09 6.95 -18.40
N THR A 491 -3.77 7.05 -19.54
CA THR A 491 -5.01 6.33 -19.79
C THR A 491 -4.76 5.27 -20.83
N PHE A 492 -4.93 4.01 -20.44
CA PHE A 492 -4.84 2.86 -21.33
C PHE A 492 -6.22 2.49 -21.84
N THR A 493 -6.30 2.08 -23.10
CA THR A 493 -7.45 1.33 -23.62
C THR A 493 -7.03 -0.13 -23.78
N LEU A 494 -7.62 -0.99 -22.96
CA LEU A 494 -7.23 -2.39 -22.78
C LEU A 494 -8.37 -3.31 -23.18
N ARG A 495 -8.10 -4.28 -24.06
CA ARG A 495 -9.06 -5.31 -24.46
C ARG A 495 -8.74 -6.62 -23.77
N LEU A 496 -9.75 -7.26 -23.18
CA LEU A 496 -9.65 -8.64 -22.72
C LEU A 496 -9.51 -9.57 -23.93
N GLY A 497 -8.48 -10.42 -23.92
CA GLY A 497 -8.26 -11.41 -24.96
C GLY A 497 -9.18 -12.63 -24.86
N GLU A 498 -9.81 -12.82 -23.70
CA GLU A 498 -10.71 -13.94 -23.39
C GLU A 498 -12.10 -13.41 -23.01
N THR A 499 -13.10 -14.29 -22.86
CA THR A 499 -14.41 -13.88 -22.29
C THR A 499 -14.25 -13.41 -20.83
N LEU A 500 -15.28 -12.79 -20.25
CA LEU A 500 -15.26 -12.38 -18.85
C LEU A 500 -15.06 -13.57 -17.91
N GLU A 501 -15.71 -14.71 -18.18
CA GLU A 501 -15.61 -15.93 -17.37
C GLU A 501 -14.20 -16.54 -17.43
N GLN A 502 -13.59 -16.53 -18.62
CA GLN A 502 -12.22 -17.01 -18.80
C GLN A 502 -11.20 -16.04 -18.19
N SER A 503 -11.42 -14.73 -18.36
CA SER A 503 -10.59 -13.69 -17.76
C SER A 503 -10.63 -13.76 -16.23
N TRP A 504 -11.79 -14.08 -15.64
CA TRP A 504 -11.90 -14.33 -14.20
C TRP A 504 -10.90 -15.42 -13.75
N LEU A 505 -10.75 -16.52 -14.50
CA LEU A 505 -9.73 -17.54 -14.20
C LEU A 505 -8.30 -17.00 -14.34
N VAL A 506 -8.03 -16.09 -15.27
CA VAL A 506 -6.69 -15.50 -15.45
C VAL A 506 -6.29 -14.63 -14.26
N PHE A 507 -7.26 -13.89 -13.70
CA PHE A 507 -7.14 -12.99 -12.55
C PHE A 507 -7.34 -13.65 -11.19
N ASN A 508 -7.63 -14.96 -11.14
CA ASN A 508 -7.71 -15.72 -9.91
C ASN A 508 -6.51 -16.66 -9.74
N PRO A 509 -6.06 -16.88 -8.49
CA PRO A 509 -5.01 -17.86 -8.20
C PRO A 509 -5.52 -19.32 -8.36
N LEU A 510 -4.60 -20.28 -8.47
CA LEU A 510 -4.87 -21.63 -9.00
C LEU A 510 -5.76 -22.49 -8.10
N LEU A 511 -5.45 -22.58 -6.80
CA LEU A 511 -6.23 -23.35 -5.83
C LEU A 511 -7.67 -22.82 -5.75
N ASN A 512 -7.86 -21.50 -5.78
CA ASN A 512 -9.18 -20.88 -5.82
C ASN A 512 -9.98 -21.34 -7.05
N ARG A 513 -9.33 -21.42 -8.22
CA ARG A 513 -9.98 -21.92 -9.44
C ARG A 513 -10.33 -23.41 -9.35
N PHE A 514 -9.42 -24.24 -8.85
CA PHE A 514 -9.64 -25.68 -8.70
C PHE A 514 -10.73 -25.99 -7.67
N MET A 515 -10.71 -25.28 -6.53
CA MET A 515 -11.79 -25.33 -5.56
C MET A 515 -13.11 -24.88 -6.19
N GLY A 516 -13.08 -23.83 -7.01
CA GLY A 516 -14.19 -23.35 -7.84
C GLY A 516 -14.69 -24.33 -8.93
N GLY A 517 -14.01 -25.46 -9.15
CA GLY A 517 -14.45 -26.52 -10.06
C GLY A 517 -13.69 -26.61 -11.38
N GLU A 518 -12.64 -25.82 -11.59
CA GLU A 518 -11.73 -26.07 -12.71
C GLU A 518 -11.06 -27.45 -12.58
N ASP A 519 -11.05 -28.21 -13.67
CA ASP A 519 -10.42 -29.51 -13.74
C ASP A 519 -8.89 -29.39 -13.64
N TYR A 520 -8.34 -29.83 -12.51
CA TYR A 520 -6.91 -29.89 -12.26
C TYR A 520 -6.28 -31.23 -12.68
N GLU A 521 -7.08 -32.26 -12.94
CA GLU A 521 -6.61 -33.61 -13.23
C GLU A 521 -6.24 -33.80 -14.70
N HIS A 522 -7.03 -33.23 -15.61
CA HIS A 522 -6.83 -33.39 -17.05
C HIS A 522 -6.14 -32.20 -17.72
N ARG A 523 -5.88 -31.11 -16.98
CA ARG A 523 -5.16 -29.95 -17.54
C ARG A 523 -3.65 -30.17 -17.61
N PRO A 524 -2.94 -29.54 -18.58
CA PRO A 524 -1.49 -29.52 -18.58
C PRO A 524 -0.92 -28.85 -17.32
N VAL A 525 -0.06 -29.57 -16.59
CA VAL A 525 0.62 -29.08 -15.39
C VAL A 525 1.99 -28.52 -15.72
N ARG A 526 2.28 -27.30 -15.25
CA ARG A 526 3.59 -26.64 -15.42
C ARG A 526 4.37 -26.66 -14.11
N ILE A 527 5.70 -26.62 -14.18
CA ILE A 527 6.57 -26.49 -12.99
C ILE A 527 6.18 -25.26 -12.15
N SER A 528 5.80 -24.17 -12.81
CA SER A 528 5.32 -22.94 -12.16
C SER A 528 4.09 -23.15 -11.28
N ASP A 529 3.26 -24.16 -11.56
CA ASP A 529 2.04 -24.42 -10.80
C ASP A 529 2.37 -24.82 -9.36
N SER A 530 3.49 -25.55 -9.14
CA SER A 530 3.99 -25.85 -7.80
C SER A 530 4.30 -24.58 -6.99
N GLY A 531 5.03 -23.64 -7.58
CA GLY A 531 5.34 -22.37 -6.92
C GLY A 531 4.11 -21.50 -6.67
N ARG A 532 3.16 -21.48 -7.61
CA ARG A 532 1.90 -20.72 -7.46
C ARG A 532 1.02 -21.32 -6.36
N ILE A 533 0.85 -22.65 -6.35
CA ILE A 533 0.14 -23.37 -5.29
C ILE A 533 0.82 -23.17 -3.93
N ARG A 534 2.16 -23.21 -3.86
CA ARG A 534 2.90 -22.90 -2.62
C ARG A 534 2.54 -21.52 -2.08
N ASN A 535 2.63 -20.48 -2.91
CA ASN A 535 2.34 -19.09 -2.49
C ASN A 535 0.86 -18.92 -2.09
N GLU A 536 -0.05 -19.52 -2.85
CA GLU A 536 -1.49 -19.42 -2.58
C GLU A 536 -1.89 -20.17 -1.30
N LEU A 537 -1.33 -21.35 -1.08
CA LEU A 537 -1.53 -22.12 0.16
C LEU A 537 -1.05 -21.34 1.39
N GLN A 538 0.11 -20.67 1.29
CA GLN A 538 0.57 -19.75 2.34
C GLN A 538 -0.41 -18.60 2.58
N THR A 539 -1.17 -18.18 1.57
CA THR A 539 -2.10 -17.05 1.68
C THR A 539 -3.40 -17.51 2.34
N LEU A 540 -3.92 -18.64 1.87
CA LEU A 540 -5.21 -19.18 2.28
C LEU A 540 -5.17 -19.86 3.65
N CYS A 541 -4.02 -20.39 4.06
CA CYS A 541 -3.93 -21.31 5.19
C CYS A 541 -2.82 -20.93 6.18
N SER A 542 -2.41 -19.66 6.27
CA SER A 542 -1.23 -19.24 7.05
C SER A 542 -1.20 -19.77 8.48
N GLU A 543 -2.32 -19.69 9.21
CA GLU A 543 -2.47 -20.20 10.58
C GLU A 543 -2.39 -21.74 10.69
N ALA A 544 -2.60 -22.42 9.56
CA ALA A 544 -2.54 -23.87 9.43
C ALA A 544 -1.20 -24.38 8.89
N LEU A 545 -0.21 -23.51 8.68
CA LEU A 545 1.10 -23.90 8.18
C LEU A 545 2.14 -24.03 9.29
N GLU A 546 2.94 -25.08 9.21
CA GLU A 546 4.18 -25.26 9.95
C GLU A 546 5.35 -25.29 8.95
N PHE A 547 6.47 -24.67 9.30
CA PHE A 547 7.66 -24.59 8.48
C PHE A 547 8.80 -25.37 9.16
N PRO A 548 8.81 -26.72 9.06
CA PRO A 548 9.82 -27.54 9.75
C PRO A 548 11.24 -27.25 9.25
N GLU A 549 11.37 -26.87 7.98
CA GLU A 549 12.61 -26.39 7.36
C GLU A 549 12.28 -25.23 6.41
N GLN A 550 13.27 -24.42 6.02
CA GLN A 550 13.05 -23.22 5.19
C GLN A 550 12.34 -23.52 3.85
N ASP A 551 12.59 -24.69 3.26
CA ASP A 551 12.04 -25.10 1.97
C ASP A 551 10.88 -26.11 2.08
N HIS A 552 10.41 -26.40 3.29
CA HIS A 552 9.32 -27.35 3.54
C HIS A 552 8.13 -26.66 4.24
N ILE A 553 6.92 -27.05 3.85
CA ILE A 553 5.66 -26.59 4.43
C ILE A 553 4.85 -27.81 4.82
N ARG A 554 4.43 -27.87 6.08
CA ARG A 554 3.45 -28.83 6.57
C ARG A 554 2.11 -28.15 6.81
N VAL A 555 1.07 -28.67 6.16
CA VAL A 555 -0.31 -28.16 6.30
C VAL A 555 -1.08 -28.98 7.33
N HIS A 556 -1.70 -28.30 8.27
CA HIS A 556 -2.53 -28.85 9.34
C HIS A 556 -4.00 -28.48 9.09
N PHE A 557 -4.74 -29.34 8.38
CA PHE A 557 -6.11 -29.04 7.95
C PHE A 557 -7.07 -28.78 9.11
N GLU A 558 -6.82 -29.37 10.28
CA GLU A 558 -7.61 -29.15 11.50
C GLU A 558 -7.47 -27.73 12.08
N ARG A 559 -6.45 -26.98 11.64
CA ARG A 559 -6.21 -25.60 12.03
C ARG A 559 -6.80 -24.59 11.04
N ILE A 560 -7.37 -25.04 9.91
CA ILE A 560 -7.98 -24.13 8.93
C ILE A 560 -9.37 -23.73 9.44
N PRO A 561 -9.61 -22.45 9.79
CA PRO A 561 -10.91 -22.03 10.28
C PRO A 561 -11.98 -22.13 9.17
N PRO A 562 -13.22 -22.58 9.47
CA PRO A 562 -14.29 -22.72 8.47
C PRO A 562 -14.71 -21.38 7.84
N GLU A 563 -14.46 -20.26 8.51
CA GLU A 563 -14.64 -18.90 8.03
C GLU A 563 -13.58 -18.47 6.99
N VAL A 564 -12.41 -19.12 6.98
CA VAL A 564 -11.34 -18.87 5.99
C VAL A 564 -11.58 -19.73 4.75
N ILE A 565 -11.74 -21.04 4.95
CA ILE A 565 -12.11 -21.98 3.89
C ILE A 565 -13.26 -22.84 4.41
N SER A 566 -14.39 -22.85 3.69
CA SER A 566 -15.54 -23.64 4.11
C SER A 566 -15.21 -25.13 4.17
N PRO A 567 -15.86 -25.93 5.04
CA PRO A 567 -15.56 -27.36 5.16
C PRO A 567 -15.60 -28.13 3.82
N ALA A 568 -16.54 -27.78 2.93
CA ALA A 568 -16.62 -28.38 1.60
C ALA A 568 -15.39 -28.03 0.73
N TYR A 569 -14.91 -26.79 0.79
CA TYR A 569 -13.70 -26.39 0.08
C TYR A 569 -12.43 -26.93 0.73
N GLN A 570 -12.39 -27.15 2.04
CA GLN A 570 -11.25 -27.80 2.72
C GLN A 570 -11.06 -29.24 2.24
N VAL A 571 -12.16 -30.01 2.10
CA VAL A 571 -12.11 -31.37 1.52
C VAL A 571 -11.52 -31.33 0.12
N LYS A 572 -12.00 -30.40 -0.71
CA LYS A 572 -11.55 -30.25 -2.09
C LYS A 572 -10.08 -29.82 -2.16
N LEU A 573 -9.65 -28.90 -1.30
CA LEU A 573 -8.25 -28.49 -1.18
C LEU A 573 -7.35 -29.68 -0.82
N LEU A 574 -7.77 -30.53 0.12
CA LEU A 574 -7.02 -31.74 0.49
C LEU A 574 -6.87 -32.71 -0.69
N GLU A 575 -7.93 -32.91 -1.47
CA GLU A 575 -7.92 -33.73 -2.69
C GLU A 575 -6.92 -33.19 -3.72
N ILE A 576 -7.00 -31.88 -4.00
CA ILE A 576 -6.10 -31.18 -4.93
C ILE A 576 -4.63 -31.36 -4.50
N LEU A 577 -4.31 -31.06 -3.24
CA LEU A 577 -2.94 -31.13 -2.73
C LEU A 577 -2.39 -32.57 -2.77
N ARG A 578 -3.22 -33.56 -2.41
CA ARG A 578 -2.85 -34.99 -2.50
C ARG A 578 -2.61 -35.42 -3.94
N TRP A 579 -3.45 -34.98 -4.87
CA TRP A 579 -3.29 -35.29 -6.29
C TRP A 579 -1.96 -34.74 -6.83
N TYR A 580 -1.64 -33.48 -6.56
CA TYR A 580 -0.39 -32.86 -7.00
C TYR A 580 0.84 -33.52 -6.36
N LYS A 581 0.81 -33.82 -5.06
CA LYS A 581 1.91 -34.54 -4.38
C LYS A 581 2.12 -35.94 -4.95
N LYS A 582 1.04 -36.65 -5.32
CA LYS A 582 1.10 -38.00 -5.90
C LYS A 582 1.63 -38.01 -7.34
N HIS A 583 1.12 -37.13 -8.19
CA HIS A 583 1.43 -37.14 -9.63
C HIS A 583 2.68 -36.33 -9.99
N HIS A 584 3.07 -35.37 -9.16
CA HIS A 584 4.24 -34.51 -9.35
C HIS A 584 5.16 -34.46 -8.12
N PRO A 585 5.62 -35.62 -7.59
CA PRO A 585 6.29 -35.71 -6.28
C PRO A 585 7.57 -34.87 -6.19
N LEU A 586 8.33 -34.74 -7.28
CA LEU A 586 9.54 -33.91 -7.31
C LEU A 586 9.23 -32.41 -7.20
N TRP A 587 8.15 -31.95 -7.83
CA TRP A 587 7.79 -30.53 -7.84
C TRP A 587 7.13 -30.12 -6.53
N PHE A 588 6.47 -31.06 -5.85
CA PHE A 588 5.79 -30.85 -4.57
C PHE A 588 6.55 -31.49 -3.39
N ALA A 589 7.85 -31.73 -3.54
CA ALA A 589 8.70 -32.27 -2.46
C ALA A 589 8.71 -31.37 -1.22
N TRP A 590 8.46 -30.07 -1.40
CA TRP A 590 8.33 -29.09 -0.32
C TRP A 590 7.07 -29.28 0.53
N LEU A 591 6.04 -29.98 0.04
CA LEU A 591 4.72 -30.03 0.69
C LEU A 591 4.56 -31.30 1.54
N ASP A 592 4.24 -31.13 2.82
CA ASP A 592 3.74 -32.17 3.71
C ASP A 592 2.30 -31.89 4.12
N ILE A 593 1.50 -32.95 4.23
CA ILE A 593 0.10 -32.88 4.66
C ILE A 593 0.02 -33.66 5.96
N ALA A 594 -0.29 -32.98 7.07
CA ALA A 594 -0.46 -33.62 8.36
C ALA A 594 -1.63 -34.63 8.29
N ALA A 595 -1.48 -35.77 8.97
CA ALA A 595 -2.57 -36.72 9.07
C ALA A 595 -3.72 -36.08 9.87
N PRO A 596 -4.97 -36.07 9.35
CA PRO A 596 -6.09 -35.58 10.13
C PRO A 596 -6.19 -36.45 11.39
N THR A 597 -6.04 -35.84 12.56
CA THR A 597 -6.33 -36.53 13.82
C THR A 597 -7.81 -36.93 13.80
N GLY A 598 -8.07 -38.24 13.78
CA GLY A 598 -9.42 -38.78 13.66
C GLY A 598 -10.35 -38.14 14.69
N LYS A 599 -11.45 -37.56 14.18
CA LYS A 599 -12.69 -37.38 14.93
C LYS A 599 -13.70 -38.38 14.39
#